data_AF-A0A1G5PI19-F1
#
_entry.id   AF-A0A1G5PI19-F1
#
_cell.length_a   1.000
_cell.length_b   1.000
_cell.length_c   1.000
_cell.angle_alpha   90.00
_cell.angle_beta   90.00
_cell.angle_gamma   90.00
#
_symmetry.space_group_name_H-M   'P 1'
#
loop_
_entity.id
_entity.type
_entity.pdbx_description
1 polymer ?
#
loop_
_entity_poly.entity_id
_entity_poly.type
_entity_poly.pdbx_seq_one_letter_code
_entity_poly.pdbx_strand_id
1 'polypeptide(L)' 'MRRYHVRLQRVKANAGPSAGFIITVDAVSSDMAKITAEARYPGYRCLSAPTVARCQ' A
#
# COMPACT_ATOMS: atom_id res chain seq x y z
N MET A 1 16.21 -1.45 6.06
CA MET A 1 14.88 -1.31 5.43
C MET A 1 13.94 -2.33 6.06
N ARG A 2 12.64 -2.03 6.14
CA ARG A 2 11.62 -2.91 6.73
C ARG A 2 10.55 -3.20 5.68
N ARG A 3 10.01 -4.42 5.70
CA ARG A 3 8.82 -4.75 4.92
C ARG A 3 7.59 -4.19 5.60
N TYR A 4 6.75 -3.55 4.82
CA TYR A 4 5.45 -3.06 5.24
C TYR A 4 4.37 -3.69 4.37
N HIS A 5 3.29 -4.12 5.00
CA HIS A 5 2.03 -4.47 4.35
C HIS A 5 1.19 -3.21 4.22
N VAL A 6 0.92 -2.84 2.97
CA VAL A 6 0.14 -1.65 2.63
C VAL A 6 -1.17 -2.11 2.03
N ARG A 7 -2.28 -1.68 2.63
CA ARG A 7 -3.62 -1.96 2.11
C ARG A 7 -4.06 -0.83 1.19
N LEU A 8 -4.14 -1.13 -0.09
CA LEU A 8 -4.58 -0.22 -1.13
C LEU A 8 -6.05 -0.47 -1.45
N GLN A 9 -6.83 0.61 -1.56
CA GLN A 9 -8.22 0.55 -2.03
C GLN A 9 -8.39 1.46 -3.24
N ARG A 10 -9.22 1.01 -4.17
CA ARG A 10 -9.55 1.77 -5.36
C ARG A 10 -10.23 3.08 -4.98
N VAL A 11 -9.69 4.19 -5.46
CA VAL A 11 -10.31 5.53 -5.35
C VAL A 11 -10.78 6.07 -6.69
N LYS A 12 -10.21 5.58 -7.80
CA LYS A 12 -10.63 5.96 -9.15
C LYS A 12 -11.57 4.90 -9.71
N ALA A 13 -12.78 5.29 -10.12
CA ALA A 13 -13.83 4.37 -10.56
C ALA A 13 -13.39 3.41 -11.69
N ASN A 14 -12.43 3.83 -12.53
CA ASN A 14 -11.91 3.05 -13.65
C ASN A 14 -10.60 2.31 -13.33
N ALA A 15 -10.10 2.36 -12.10
CA ALA A 15 -8.84 1.72 -11.74
C ALA A 15 -9.05 0.26 -11.30
N GLY A 16 -8.88 -0.72 -12.19
CA GLY A 16 -8.81 -2.15 -11.85
C GLY A 16 -9.86 -2.69 -10.84
N PRO A 17 -9.53 -3.75 -10.08
CA PRO A 17 -10.48 -4.39 -9.17
C PRO A 17 -11.02 -3.44 -8.08
N SER A 18 -12.34 -3.51 -7.87
CA SER A 18 -13.04 -2.74 -6.83
C SER A 18 -12.62 -3.16 -5.42
N ALA A 19 -12.17 -4.40 -5.24
CA ALA A 19 -11.70 -4.91 -3.97
C ALA A 19 -10.30 -4.35 -3.64
N GLY A 20 -10.13 -3.84 -2.43
CA GLY A 20 -8.81 -3.44 -1.95
C GLY A 20 -7.88 -4.65 -1.78
N PHE A 21 -6.60 -4.49 -2.09
CA PHE A 21 -5.59 -5.53 -1.98
C PHE A 21 -4.44 -5.07 -1.07
N ILE A 22 -3.71 -6.05 -0.53
CA ILE A 22 -2.54 -5.81 0.31
C ILE A 22 -1.29 -6.05 -0.54
N ILE A 23 -0.36 -5.10 -0.52
CA ILE A 23 0.96 -5.26 -1.12
C ILE A 23 2.04 -5.22 -0.06
N THR A 24 3.15 -5.89 -0.34
CA THR A 24 4.36 -5.79 0.48
C THR A 24 5.33 -4.84 -0.20
N VAL A 25 5.81 -3.85 0.53
CA VAL A 25 6.84 -2.91 0.07
C VAL A 25 7.96 -2.81 1.09
N ASP A 26 9.18 -2.77 0.62
CA ASP A 26 10.37 -2.52 1.42
C ASP A 26 10.59 -1.00 1.49
N ALA A 27 10.56 -0.44 2.71
CA ALA A 27 10.74 0.99 2.93
C ALA A 27 11.52 1.28 4.21
N VAL A 28 12.04 2.50 4.35
CA VAL A 28 12.70 2.95 5.60
C VAL A 28 11.65 3.26 6.67
N SER A 29 10.55 3.91 6.26
CA SER A 29 9.47 4.38 7.13
C SER A 29 8.11 3.95 6.59
N SER A 30 7.11 3.88 7.47
CA SER A 30 5.71 3.60 7.08
C SER A 30 5.18 4.65 6.09
N ASP A 31 5.52 5.92 6.26
CA ASP A 31 5.13 6.97 5.30
C ASP A 31 5.73 6.75 3.90
N MET A 32 7.01 6.38 3.84
CA MET A 32 7.67 6.04 2.58
C MET A 32 7.06 4.79 1.92
N ALA A 33 6.65 3.79 2.71
CA ALA A 33 5.94 2.62 2.21
C ALA A 33 4.60 3.01 1.56
N LYS A 34 3.87 3.92 2.20
CA LYS A 34 2.60 4.46 1.69
C LYS A 34 2.80 5.18 0.34
N ILE A 35 3.73 6.13 0.29
CA ILE A 35 4.03 6.90 -0.93
C ILE A 35 4.45 5.97 -2.07
N THR A 36 5.30 4.99 -1.77
CA THR A 36 5.77 4.00 -2.75
C THR A 36 4.61 3.14 -3.28
N ALA A 37 3.70 2.72 -2.39
CA ALA A 37 2.53 1.95 -2.77
C ALA A 37 1.57 2.74 -3.66
N GLU A 38 1.28 3.99 -3.30
CA GLU A 38 0.39 4.88 -4.06
C GLU A 38 1.00 5.25 -5.43
N ALA A 39 2.32 5.46 -5.48
CA ALA A 39 3.02 5.71 -6.74
C ALA A 39 3.02 4.50 -7.69
N ARG A 40 3.08 3.27 -7.15
CA ARG A 40 3.02 2.04 -7.93
C ARG A 40 1.63 1.73 -8.47
N TYR A 41 0.58 2.18 -7.78
CA TYR A 41 -0.81 1.88 -8.13
C TYR A 41 -1.63 3.17 -8.28
N PRO A 42 -1.46 3.89 -9.40
CA PRO A 42 -2.24 5.09 -9.68
C PRO A 42 -3.73 4.76 -9.71
N GLY A 43 -4.53 5.53 -8.97
CA GLY A 43 -5.98 5.27 -8.81
C GLY A 43 -6.34 4.40 -7.62
N TYR A 44 -5.35 3.97 -6.83
CA TYR A 44 -5.51 3.35 -5.52
C TYR A 44 -4.93 4.26 -4.45
N ARG A 45 -5.53 4.24 -3.25
CA ARG A 45 -5.09 5.02 -2.10
C ARG A 45 -4.90 4.10 -0.91
N CYS A 46 -3.92 4.42 -0.07
CA CYS A 46 -3.73 3.68 1.17
C CYS A 46 -4.85 4.04 2.16
N LEU A 47 -5.71 3.09 2.50
CA LEU A 47 -6.82 3.32 3.42
C LEU A 47 -6.41 3.24 4.90
N SER A 48 -5.25 2.66 5.18
CA SER A 48 -4.74 2.44 6.53
C SER A 48 -3.23 2.65 6.57
N ALA A 49 -2.69 2.94 7.76
CA ALA A 49 -1.25 3.05 7.96
C ALA A 49 -0.57 1.73 7.59
N PRO A 50 0.54 1.76 6.83
CA PRO A 50 1.29 0.55 6.52
C PRO A 50 1.75 -0.17 7.78
N THR A 51 1.33 -1.43 7.91
CA THR A 51 1.68 -2.28 9.03
C THR A 51 3.03 -2.92 8.76
N VAL A 52 3.95 -2.92 9.72
CA VAL A 52 5.21 -3.66 9.55
C VAL A 52 4.88 -5.13 9.35
N ALA A 53 5.36 -5.70 8.24
CA ALA A 53 5.29 -7.12 7.96
C ALA A 53 6.30 -7.82 8.89
N ARG A 54 5.90 -8.01 10.14
CA ARG A 54 6.67 -8.78 11.10
C ARG A 54 6.56 -10.25 10.68
N CYS A 55 7.67 -10.86 10.26
CA CYS A 55 7.82 -12.31 10.37
C CYS A 55 7.62 -12.65 11.86
N GLN A 56 6.55 -13.39 12.18
CA GLN A 56 6.49 -14.15 13.42
C GLN A 56 7.42 -15.34 13.30
#